data_AF-A0A934TEG4-F1
#
_entry.id   AF-A0A934TEG4-F1
#
_cell.length_a   1.000
_cell.length_b   1.000
_cell.length_c   1.000
_cell.angle_alpha   90.00
_cell.angle_beta   90.00
_cell.angle_gamma   90.00
#
_symmetry.space_group_name_H-M   'P 1'
#
loop_
_entity.id
_entity.type
_entity.pdbx_description
1 polymer ?
#
loop_
_entity_poly.entity_id
_entity_poly.type
_entity_poly.pdbx_seq_one_letter_code
_entity_poly.pdbx_strand_id
1 'polypeptide(L)'
;MRNRFTQYILFFFISIALFSCTDKEYEEDGNNTDINQVPVIATLATELLPENLICTMYVFGKSVSDAEDGYMLKEVKILHNTEQNSLKFKNSELISNSYRFLFVATPFNAQEIGLLKSDGAALQIGDRWGNIMIQSFNPIISADNYQGVVDKTGNEILDGKTINCTLTRLVGQVIFDIYKVAKEGDLTISQDVNAPHFTVLDRVFKIEIEYSDMTKSAAYNNEEIVHQDIWDQSYLQVIEPQLYANNNFKADVSWLVENLTFSEEKQGSAHIKGIYCMPSNGNLKIRLKFYFYDTTPFCGLDESHSSSCFETKTIVLNLPKTGATPLSVIPNHYTLNTAKIRYDRIIDIGTNSSFEFDSSWNNDNN
;
A
#
# COMPACT_ATOMS: atom_id res chain seq x y z
N MET A 1 48.48 -16.92 11.09
CA MET A 1 48.91 -15.57 11.55
C MET A 1 47.69 -14.82 12.00
N ARG A 2 47.78 -14.19 13.16
CA ARG A 2 46.69 -13.65 13.99
C ARG A 2 46.86 -12.13 14.04
N ASN A 3 45.82 -11.35 13.74
CA ASN A 3 45.68 -9.92 14.06
C ASN A 3 44.16 -9.63 14.08
N ARG A 4 43.49 -9.44 15.22
CA ARG A 4 43.51 -8.37 16.24
C ARG A 4 42.98 -7.02 15.74
N PHE A 5 41.73 -6.70 16.11
CA PHE A 5 41.21 -5.35 16.43
C PHE A 5 40.00 -5.56 17.37
N THR A 6 40.20 -5.61 18.70
CA THR A 6 40.15 -4.52 19.70
C THR A 6 38.74 -4.01 20.01
N GLN A 7 38.23 -4.45 21.17
CA GLN A 7 37.04 -3.97 21.89
C GLN A 7 37.31 -2.61 22.56
N TYR A 8 36.26 -1.78 22.70
CA TYR A 8 36.19 -0.76 23.74
C TYR A 8 34.90 -0.95 24.56
N ILE A 9 35.07 -1.38 25.80
CA ILE A 9 34.09 -1.35 26.88
C ILE A 9 34.53 -0.21 27.80
N LEU A 10 33.67 0.77 28.05
CA LEU A 10 33.92 1.82 29.03
C LEU A 10 33.00 1.60 30.24
N PHE A 11 33.59 1.14 31.33
CA PHE A 11 33.02 1.15 32.67
C PHE A 11 33.19 2.54 33.29
N PHE A 12 32.16 3.08 33.93
CA PHE A 12 32.32 4.14 34.92
C PHE A 12 31.69 3.70 36.25
N PHE A 13 32.55 3.52 37.24
CA PHE A 13 32.23 3.42 38.67
C PHE A 13 32.13 4.84 39.24
N ILE A 14 31.09 5.13 40.04
CA ILE A 14 31.19 6.09 41.14
C ILE A 14 30.50 5.48 42.35
N SER A 15 31.31 5.18 43.37
CA SER A 15 30.91 4.86 44.74
C SER A 15 30.92 6.16 45.55
N ILE A 16 29.86 6.48 46.30
CA ILE A 16 29.97 7.35 47.49
C ILE A 16 29.13 6.76 48.65
N ALA A 17 29.81 6.77 49.79
CA ALA A 17 29.55 6.23 51.12
C ALA A 17 28.17 6.41 51.77
N LEU A 18 27.87 5.41 52.60
CA LEU A 18 26.91 5.40 53.71
C LEU A 18 27.32 6.39 54.83
N PHE A 19 26.34 7.07 55.42
CA PHE A 19 26.40 7.59 56.79
C PHE A 19 25.11 7.22 57.55
N SER A 20 25.30 6.95 58.83
CA SER A 20 24.41 6.26 59.77
C SER A 20 23.63 7.22 60.67
N CYS A 21 22.41 6.80 61.04
CA CYS A 21 21.55 7.10 62.20
C CYS A 21 21.34 8.55 62.69
N THR A 22 20.06 8.96 62.76
CA THR A 22 19.39 9.22 64.05
C THR A 22 17.88 9.23 63.85
N ASP A 23 17.17 8.36 64.57
CA ASP A 23 15.72 8.37 64.72
C ASP A 23 15.25 9.66 65.38
N LYS A 24 14.28 10.34 64.78
CA LYS A 24 13.35 11.23 65.48
C LYS A 24 11.94 11.10 64.89
N GLU A 25 11.11 10.51 65.74
CA GLU A 25 9.69 10.74 65.99
C GLU A 25 8.81 11.34 64.89
N TYR A 26 7.77 10.57 64.59
CA TYR A 26 6.53 10.93 63.92
C TYR A 26 6.00 12.31 64.31
N GLU A 27 5.86 13.17 63.30
CA GLU A 27 4.66 14.00 63.17
C GLU A 27 3.98 13.57 61.86
N GLU A 28 2.78 13.00 61.99
CA GLU A 28 1.83 12.83 60.88
C GLU A 28 1.45 14.22 60.37
N ASP A 29 2.28 14.78 59.50
CA ASP A 29 1.89 15.94 58.72
C ASP A 29 1.05 15.42 57.56
N GLY A 30 -0.20 15.89 57.54
CA GLY A 30 -1.28 15.37 56.70
C GLY A 30 -0.82 15.15 55.27
N ASN A 31 -0.85 13.90 54.86
CA ASN A 31 -0.74 13.48 53.47
C ASN A 31 -1.87 14.16 52.70
N ASN A 32 -1.62 15.37 52.22
CA ASN A 32 -2.35 15.95 51.10
C ASN A 32 -1.86 15.21 49.84
N THR A 33 -2.11 13.90 49.81
CA THR A 33 -2.24 13.17 48.56
C THR A 33 -3.40 13.85 47.86
N ASP A 34 -3.08 14.72 46.91
CA ASP A 34 -4.03 15.26 45.95
C ASP A 34 -4.77 14.07 45.32
N ILE A 35 -5.95 13.78 45.87
CA ILE A 35 -6.78 12.59 45.62
C ILE A 35 -7.24 12.56 44.14
N ASN A 36 -6.92 13.62 43.39
CA ASN A 36 -7.29 13.84 42.00
C ASN A 36 -6.22 13.42 40.97
N GLN A 37 -5.11 12.78 41.35
CA GLN A 37 -4.02 12.49 40.40
C GLN A 37 -3.55 11.03 40.30
N VAL A 38 -4.45 10.04 40.49
CA VAL A 38 -4.11 8.64 40.16
C VAL A 38 -4.09 8.49 38.63
N PRO A 39 -2.98 8.05 38.01
CA PRO A 39 -2.94 7.92 36.56
C PRO A 39 -3.89 6.81 36.07
N VAL A 40 -4.63 7.07 34.99
CA VAL A 40 -5.42 6.04 34.31
C VAL A 40 -4.52 5.29 33.33
N ILE A 41 -4.65 3.96 33.34
CA ILE A 41 -4.04 3.07 32.38
C ILE A 41 -5.09 2.75 31.32
N ALA A 42 -4.83 3.14 30.07
CA ALA A 42 -5.63 2.74 28.93
C ALA A 42 -4.92 1.62 28.16
N THR A 43 -5.64 0.55 27.78
CA THR A 43 -5.09 -0.57 27.00
C THR A 43 -5.63 -0.56 25.57
N LEU A 44 -4.89 -1.11 24.62
CA LEU A 44 -5.47 -1.45 23.31
C LEU A 44 -6.32 -2.72 23.43
N ALA A 45 -7.53 -2.74 22.85
CA ALA A 45 -8.26 -4.01 22.67
C ALA A 45 -7.57 -4.85 21.60
N THR A 46 -7.26 -6.10 21.95
CA THR A 46 -6.38 -6.96 21.15
C THR A 46 -7.17 -8.04 20.43
N GLU A 47 -7.28 -7.90 19.11
CA GLU A 47 -6.77 -9.00 18.28
C GLU A 47 -5.24 -8.83 18.20
N LEU A 48 -4.50 -9.93 18.12
CA LEU A 48 -3.04 -9.87 18.04
C LEU A 48 -2.63 -9.23 16.72
N LEU A 49 -1.75 -8.23 16.76
CA LEU A 49 -1.09 -7.72 15.56
C LEU A 49 -0.38 -8.89 14.85
N PRO A 50 -0.56 -9.06 13.53
CA PRO A 50 0.15 -10.07 12.76
C PRO A 50 1.67 -10.00 13.00
N GLU A 51 2.34 -11.14 13.17
CA GLU A 51 3.77 -11.20 13.51
C GLU A 51 4.70 -10.58 12.47
N ASN A 52 4.22 -10.46 11.22
CA ASN A 52 4.95 -9.82 10.12
C ASN A 52 4.86 -8.29 10.14
N LEU A 53 4.04 -7.68 11.01
CA LEU A 53 3.83 -6.24 11.07
C LEU A 53 4.47 -5.61 12.31
N ILE A 54 4.99 -4.39 12.14
CA ILE A 54 5.26 -3.46 13.23
C ILE A 54 4.22 -2.35 13.18
N CYS A 55 3.60 -2.05 14.32
CA CYS A 55 2.64 -0.94 14.43
C CYS A 55 3.20 0.15 15.33
N THR A 56 3.23 1.38 14.83
CA THR A 56 3.56 2.58 15.61
C THR A 56 2.29 3.39 15.86
N MET A 57 2.06 3.75 17.12
CA MET A 57 0.98 4.60 17.57
C MET A 57 1.51 6.01 17.87
N TYR A 58 0.86 7.00 17.29
CA TYR A 58 1.10 8.43 17.49
C TYR A 58 -0.08 9.01 18.26
N VAL A 59 0.19 9.56 19.45
CA VAL A 59 -0.83 10.13 20.33
C VAL A 59 -0.79 11.64 20.20
N PHE A 60 -1.86 12.22 19.66
CA PHE A 60 -2.03 13.66 19.59
C PHE A 60 -3.06 14.11 20.63
N GLY A 61 -2.80 15.25 21.29
CA GLY A 61 -3.68 15.83 22.29
C GLY A 61 -4.02 17.27 21.98
N LYS A 62 -5.23 17.69 22.32
CA LYS A 62 -5.76 19.04 22.17
C LYS A 62 -6.49 19.45 23.45
N SER A 63 -6.32 20.69 23.92
CA SER A 63 -7.12 21.20 25.03
C SER A 63 -8.57 21.42 24.59
N VAL A 64 -9.54 21.06 25.43
CA VAL A 64 -10.97 21.30 25.16
C VAL A 64 -11.28 22.80 25.06
N SER A 65 -10.44 23.66 25.66
CA SER A 65 -10.56 25.11 25.57
C SER A 65 -10.04 25.70 24.25
N ASP A 66 -9.31 24.92 23.44
CA ASP A 66 -8.68 25.43 22.22
C ASP A 66 -9.72 25.49 21.09
N ALA A 67 -10.03 26.72 20.66
CA ALA A 67 -10.96 26.99 19.56
C ALA A 67 -10.40 26.57 18.18
N GLU A 68 -9.08 26.46 18.04
CA GLU A 68 -8.43 25.94 16.81
C GLU A 68 -8.30 24.42 16.84
N ASP A 69 -8.46 23.76 15.70
CA ASP A 69 -8.23 22.33 15.52
C ASP A 69 -6.72 22.02 15.52
N GLY A 70 -6.10 22.13 16.70
CA GLY A 70 -4.65 22.03 16.87
C GLY A 70 -4.24 20.80 17.67
N TYR A 71 -4.59 19.59 17.22
CA TYR A 71 -4.03 18.37 17.81
C TYR A 71 -2.49 18.40 17.72
N MET A 72 -1.81 18.24 18.85
CA MET A 72 -0.35 18.27 18.96
C MET A 72 0.18 16.91 19.39
N LEU A 73 1.25 16.43 18.78
CA LEU A 73 1.88 15.17 19.15
C LEU A 73 2.35 15.22 20.61
N LYS A 74 1.96 14.22 21.41
CA LYS A 74 2.30 14.08 22.83
C LYS A 74 3.19 12.88 23.08
N GLU A 75 2.97 11.79 22.37
CA GLU A 75 3.70 10.54 22.57
C GLU A 75 3.76 9.73 21.27
N VAL A 76 4.84 8.98 21.08
CA VAL A 76 5.00 7.98 20.02
C VAL A 76 5.35 6.65 20.68
N LYS A 77 4.65 5.59 20.31
CA LYS A 77 4.81 4.28 20.94
C LYS A 77 4.76 3.17 19.90
N ILE A 78 5.78 2.30 19.90
CA ILE A 78 5.74 1.06 19.14
C ILE A 78 4.87 0.05 19.91
N LEU A 79 3.97 -0.60 19.20
CA LEU A 79 3.10 -1.62 19.74
C LEU A 79 3.72 -3.00 19.51
N HIS A 80 3.80 -3.79 20.58
CA HIS A 80 4.32 -5.15 20.53
C HIS A 80 3.17 -6.15 20.49
N ASN A 81 3.27 -7.17 19.63
CA ASN A 81 2.25 -8.21 19.49
C ASN A 81 2.19 -9.15 20.70
N THR A 82 3.30 -9.34 21.41
CA THR A 82 3.42 -10.28 22.55
C THR A 82 3.09 -9.67 23.91
N GLU A 83 2.80 -8.37 23.98
CA GLU A 83 2.65 -7.64 25.24
C GLU A 83 1.33 -6.86 25.33
N GLN A 84 0.89 -6.60 26.56
CA GLN A 84 -0.19 -5.64 26.79
C GLN A 84 0.32 -4.23 26.52
N ASN A 85 -0.14 -3.64 25.42
CA ASN A 85 0.15 -2.26 25.08
C ASN A 85 -0.70 -1.32 25.96
N SER A 86 -0.04 -0.59 26.88
CA SER A 86 -0.72 0.32 27.82
C SER A 86 -0.21 1.76 27.71
N LEU A 87 -1.10 2.74 27.80
CA LEU A 87 -0.80 4.17 27.93
C LEU A 87 -1.13 4.66 29.34
N LYS A 88 -0.41 5.69 29.81
CA LYS A 88 -0.62 6.30 31.13
C LYS A 88 -0.99 7.76 30.98
N PHE A 89 -2.11 8.15 31.57
CA PHE A 89 -2.60 9.53 31.56
C PHE A 89 -2.80 10.03 32.99
N LYS A 90 -2.66 11.34 33.21
CA LYS A 90 -3.12 11.97 34.46
C LYS A 90 -4.61 12.26 34.37
N ASN A 91 -5.36 12.05 35.45
CA ASN A 91 -6.79 12.36 35.48
C ASN A 91 -7.07 13.83 35.12
N SER A 92 -6.30 14.76 35.67
CA SER A 92 -6.43 16.19 35.38
C SER A 92 -6.21 16.52 33.90
N GLU A 93 -5.35 15.77 33.22
CA GLU A 93 -5.08 15.92 31.79
C GLU A 93 -6.24 15.39 30.95
N LEU A 94 -6.79 14.23 31.31
CA LEU A 94 -7.95 13.66 30.61
C LEU A 94 -9.19 14.55 30.72
N ILE A 95 -9.44 15.16 31.87
CA ILE A 95 -10.60 16.04 32.05
C ILE A 95 -10.53 17.28 31.14
N SER A 96 -9.32 17.78 30.87
CA SER A 96 -9.14 19.02 30.10
C SER A 96 -8.88 18.81 28.61
N ASN A 97 -8.67 17.57 28.15
CA ASN A 97 -8.15 17.31 26.80
C ASN A 97 -9.00 16.31 26.00
N SER A 98 -8.88 16.40 24.68
CA SER A 98 -9.28 15.36 23.73
C SER A 98 -8.04 14.82 23.01
N TYR A 99 -8.12 13.57 22.57
CA TYR A 99 -7.00 12.84 21.97
C TYR A 99 -7.38 12.26 20.62
N ARG A 100 -6.39 12.24 19.73
CA ARG A 100 -6.41 11.57 18.43
C ARG A 100 -5.27 10.57 18.42
N PHE A 101 -5.60 9.31 18.17
CA PHE A 101 -4.65 8.20 18.08
C PHE A 101 -4.52 7.81 16.62
N LEU A 102 -3.34 7.96 16.04
CA LEU A 102 -3.01 7.46 14.72
C LEU A 102 -2.15 6.21 14.85
N PHE A 103 -2.59 5.12 14.25
CA PHE A 103 -1.89 3.86 14.16
C PHE A 103 -1.39 3.69 12.74
N VAL A 104 -0.12 3.33 12.59
CA VAL A 104 0.48 2.99 11.30
C VAL A 104 1.21 1.68 11.43
N ALA A 105 0.83 0.70 10.60
CA ALA A 105 1.44 -0.61 10.55
C ALA A 105 2.08 -0.87 9.17
N THR A 106 3.25 -1.49 9.18
CA THR A 106 4.08 -1.78 8.00
C THR A 106 4.90 -3.05 8.26
N PRO A 107 5.49 -3.71 7.25
CA PRO A 107 6.23 -4.94 7.49
C PRO A 107 7.41 -4.76 8.44
N PHE A 108 7.54 -5.64 9.44
CA PHE A 108 8.58 -5.56 10.47
C PHE A 108 10.00 -5.71 9.89
N ASN A 109 10.16 -6.63 8.93
CA ASN A 109 11.47 -6.94 8.35
C ASN A 109 11.91 -5.94 7.26
N ALA A 110 10.99 -5.10 6.79
CA ALA A 110 11.22 -4.12 5.76
C ALA A 110 10.23 -2.98 5.96
N GLN A 111 10.62 -1.98 6.75
CA GLN A 111 9.79 -0.80 6.93
C GLN A 111 9.60 -0.11 5.57
N GLU A 112 8.36 -0.01 5.11
CA GLU A 112 8.03 0.50 3.77
C GLU A 112 7.47 1.93 3.82
N ILE A 113 6.86 2.30 4.94
CA ILE A 113 6.25 3.61 5.17
C ILE A 113 6.68 4.23 6.50
N GLY A 114 6.61 5.56 6.59
CA GLY A 114 6.85 6.30 7.82
C GLY A 114 6.09 7.62 7.88
N LEU A 115 5.91 8.12 9.10
CA LEU A 115 5.37 9.46 9.33
C LEU A 115 6.48 10.50 9.42
N LEU A 116 6.25 11.62 8.76
CA LEU A 116 7.12 12.78 8.74
C LEU A 116 6.27 14.04 8.89
N LYS A 117 6.94 15.18 9.12
CA LYS A 117 6.31 16.48 8.91
C LYS A 117 6.10 16.72 7.42
N SER A 118 5.17 17.60 7.06
CA SER A 118 4.91 17.99 5.67
C SER A 118 6.12 18.61 4.96
N ASP A 119 7.13 19.08 5.70
CA ASP A 119 8.40 19.59 5.14
C ASP A 119 9.46 18.49 4.90
N GLY A 120 9.14 17.22 5.19
CA GLY A 120 10.05 16.08 5.04
C GLY A 120 10.91 15.78 6.27
N ALA A 121 10.89 16.61 7.31
CA ALA A 121 11.68 16.36 8.51
C ALA A 121 11.02 15.34 9.44
N ALA A 122 11.84 14.73 10.31
CA ALA A 122 11.36 13.79 11.32
C ALA A 122 10.37 14.45 12.29
N LEU A 123 9.35 13.70 12.68
CA LEU A 123 8.32 14.14 13.63
C LEU A 123 8.89 14.25 15.05
N GLN A 124 8.47 15.26 15.80
CA GLN A 124 8.88 15.58 17.16
C GLN A 124 7.66 15.85 18.05
N ILE A 125 7.81 15.66 19.36
CA ILE A 125 6.76 16.01 20.34
C ILE A 125 6.45 17.51 20.22
N GLY A 126 5.16 17.83 20.15
CA GLY A 126 4.68 19.19 19.89
C GLY A 126 4.41 19.50 18.42
N ASP A 127 4.63 18.58 17.47
CA ASP A 127 4.24 18.80 16.09
C ASP A 127 2.72 18.73 15.89
N ARG A 128 2.19 19.59 15.00
CA ARG A 128 0.77 19.69 14.68
C ARG A 128 0.32 18.54 13.79
N TRP A 129 -0.85 17.97 14.10
CA TRP A 129 -1.54 16.99 13.25
C TRP A 129 -1.66 17.45 11.80
N GLY A 130 -2.11 18.69 11.56
CA GLY A 130 -2.26 19.24 10.21
C GLY A 130 -0.96 19.44 9.43
N ASN A 131 0.20 19.18 10.05
CA ASN A 131 1.53 19.30 9.44
C ASN A 131 2.24 17.95 9.34
N ILE A 132 1.51 16.83 9.34
CA ILE A 132 2.10 15.49 9.18
C ILE A 132 1.76 14.91 7.81
N MET A 133 2.66 14.07 7.32
CA MET A 133 2.49 13.29 6.10
C MET A 133 2.97 11.87 6.32
N ILE A 134 2.40 10.95 5.55
CA ILE A 134 2.90 9.59 5.41
C ILE A 134 3.69 9.47 4.12
N GLN A 135 4.85 8.84 4.17
CA GLN A 135 5.74 8.67 3.04
C GLN A 135 6.11 7.20 2.86
N SER A 136 6.10 6.73 1.61
CA SER A 136 6.73 5.48 1.22
C SER A 136 8.24 5.66 1.00
N PHE A 137 9.05 4.69 1.43
CA PHE A 137 10.50 4.70 1.22
C PHE A 137 10.92 4.13 -0.13
N ASN A 138 10.03 3.37 -0.78
CA ASN A 138 10.23 2.84 -2.12
C ASN A 138 8.99 3.09 -3.00
N PRO A 139 9.13 3.15 -4.33
CA PRO A 139 8.01 3.33 -5.24
C PRO A 139 6.98 2.20 -5.20
N ILE A 140 7.46 0.97 -4.94
CA ILE A 140 6.61 -0.19 -4.67
C ILE A 140 6.67 -0.49 -3.18
N ILE A 141 5.51 -0.79 -2.64
CA ILE A 141 5.33 -1.24 -1.26
C ILE A 141 4.41 -2.46 -1.28
N SER A 142 4.41 -3.26 -0.22
CA SER A 142 3.57 -4.44 -0.10
C SER A 142 2.11 -4.07 0.22
N ALA A 143 1.21 -5.07 0.12
CA ALA A 143 -0.16 -4.96 0.61
C ALA A 143 -0.22 -4.72 2.14
N ASP A 144 0.87 -5.03 2.85
CA ASP A 144 0.96 -5.09 4.31
C ASP A 144 1.26 -3.72 4.94
N ASN A 145 0.57 -2.70 4.47
CA ASN A 145 0.66 -1.33 4.97
C ASN A 145 -0.73 -0.84 5.37
N TYR A 146 -0.91 -0.52 6.64
CA TYR A 146 -2.20 -0.22 7.22
C TYR A 146 -2.16 1.05 8.07
N GLN A 147 -3.32 1.66 8.25
CA GLN A 147 -3.49 2.78 9.15
C GLN A 147 -4.84 2.71 9.89
N GLY A 148 -4.96 3.45 10.98
CA GLY A 148 -6.24 3.69 11.63
C GLY A 148 -6.18 4.94 12.48
N VAL A 149 -7.28 5.69 12.52
CA VAL A 149 -7.40 6.92 13.31
C VAL A 149 -8.57 6.76 14.27
N VAL A 150 -8.36 7.10 15.54
CA VAL A 150 -9.38 7.05 16.59
C VAL A 150 -9.34 8.34 17.39
N ASP A 151 -10.48 9.01 17.47
CA ASP A 151 -10.66 10.17 18.34
C ASP A 151 -11.37 9.75 19.63
N LYS A 152 -10.88 10.26 20.76
CA LYS A 152 -11.47 10.07 22.09
C LYS A 152 -11.36 11.35 22.90
N THR A 153 -12.46 11.74 23.52
CA THR A 153 -12.42 12.69 24.63
C THR A 153 -11.73 12.05 25.83
N GLY A 154 -11.09 12.82 26.71
CA GLY A 154 -10.47 12.22 27.88
C GLY A 154 -11.48 11.61 28.86
N ASN A 155 -12.74 12.07 28.89
CA ASN A 155 -13.82 11.42 29.65
C ASN A 155 -14.12 9.99 29.15
N GLU A 156 -14.16 9.78 27.83
CA GLU A 156 -14.31 8.43 27.28
C GLU A 156 -13.14 7.50 27.66
N ILE A 157 -11.92 8.05 27.75
CA ILE A 157 -10.74 7.29 28.20
C ILE A 157 -10.85 6.97 29.70
N LEU A 158 -11.30 7.92 30.53
CA LEU A 158 -11.51 7.74 31.96
C LEU A 158 -12.52 6.60 32.24
N ASP A 159 -13.63 6.61 31.52
CA ASP A 159 -14.73 5.67 31.71
C ASP A 159 -14.38 4.28 31.14
N GLY A 160 -13.91 4.25 29.89
CA GLY A 160 -13.72 3.01 29.14
C GLY A 160 -12.38 2.32 29.39
N LYS A 161 -11.31 3.08 29.68
CA LYS A 161 -9.93 2.60 29.88
C LYS A 161 -9.40 1.71 28.75
N THR A 162 -9.97 1.82 27.56
CA THR A 162 -9.58 1.02 26.39
C THR A 162 -9.65 1.86 25.12
N ILE A 163 -8.65 1.70 24.25
CA ILE A 163 -8.59 2.32 22.93
C ILE A 163 -8.73 1.20 21.89
N ASN A 164 -9.78 1.27 21.08
CA ASN A 164 -10.05 0.29 20.03
C ASN A 164 -9.81 0.97 18.68
N CYS A 165 -8.97 0.37 17.86
CA CYS A 165 -8.68 0.86 16.51
C CYS A 165 -8.88 -0.28 15.51
N THR A 166 -9.50 0.04 14.37
CA THR A 166 -9.54 -0.86 13.23
C THR A 166 -8.54 -0.37 12.20
N LEU A 167 -7.57 -1.23 11.89
CA LEU A 167 -6.58 -0.94 10.85
C LEU A 167 -7.19 -1.23 9.48
N THR A 168 -7.08 -0.28 8.58
CA THR A 168 -7.51 -0.39 7.17
C THR A 168 -6.27 -0.29 6.29
N ARG A 169 -6.23 -1.08 5.20
CA ARG A 169 -5.10 -1.05 4.27
C ARG A 169 -4.95 0.35 3.69
N LEU A 170 -3.75 0.90 3.81
CA LEU A 170 -3.40 2.23 3.33
C LEU A 170 -3.22 2.24 1.81
N VAL A 171 -2.72 1.16 1.25
CA VAL A 171 -2.34 1.08 -0.17
C VAL A 171 -3.49 0.59 -1.05
N GLY A 172 -3.43 0.94 -2.33
CA GLY A 172 -4.30 0.39 -3.37
C GLY A 172 -3.50 -0.44 -4.37
N GLN A 173 -4.15 -1.41 -5.01
CA GLN A 173 -3.53 -2.21 -6.08
C GLN A 173 -4.06 -1.80 -7.45
N VAL A 174 -3.18 -1.72 -8.45
CA VAL A 174 -3.64 -1.61 -9.84
C VAL A 174 -3.79 -3.00 -10.43
N ILE A 175 -4.92 -3.29 -11.08
CA ILE A 175 -5.16 -4.58 -11.76
C ILE A 175 -5.63 -4.32 -13.19
N PHE A 176 -5.30 -5.23 -14.11
CA PHE A 176 -5.74 -5.19 -15.49
C PHE A 176 -6.44 -6.49 -15.88
N ASP A 177 -7.70 -6.38 -16.28
CA ASP A 177 -8.44 -7.49 -16.89
C ASP A 177 -8.55 -7.24 -18.38
N ILE A 178 -8.13 -8.22 -19.17
CA ILE A 178 -8.16 -8.15 -20.62
C ILE A 178 -9.00 -9.32 -21.11
N TYR A 179 -10.09 -9.05 -21.82
CA TYR A 179 -10.97 -10.10 -22.33
C TYR A 179 -11.53 -9.78 -23.71
N LYS A 180 -12.01 -10.84 -24.37
CA LYS A 180 -12.62 -10.75 -25.70
C LYS A 180 -14.08 -10.33 -25.61
N VAL A 181 -14.54 -9.47 -26.52
CA VAL A 181 -15.93 -9.04 -26.67
C VAL A 181 -16.42 -9.27 -28.10
N ALA A 182 -17.71 -9.58 -28.22
CA ALA A 182 -18.42 -9.58 -29.50
C ALA A 182 -18.57 -8.13 -30.02
N LYS A 183 -18.68 -7.94 -31.33
CA LYS A 183 -19.04 -6.63 -31.89
C LYS A 183 -20.51 -6.34 -31.57
N GLU A 184 -20.86 -5.06 -31.36
CA GLU A 184 -22.26 -4.66 -31.26
C GLU A 184 -23.01 -5.07 -32.55
N GLY A 185 -24.01 -5.94 -32.40
CA GLY A 185 -24.74 -6.58 -33.51
C GLY A 185 -24.39 -8.04 -33.81
N ASP A 186 -23.30 -8.58 -33.26
CA ASP A 186 -22.97 -10.01 -33.36
C ASP A 186 -23.77 -10.79 -32.29
N LEU A 187 -24.91 -11.35 -32.69
CA LEU A 187 -25.81 -12.16 -31.84
C LEU A 187 -25.27 -13.56 -31.53
N THR A 188 -24.11 -13.90 -32.06
CA THR A 188 -23.46 -15.19 -31.84
C THR A 188 -21.98 -14.95 -31.53
N ILE A 189 -21.63 -14.93 -30.25
CA ILE A 189 -20.40 -15.62 -29.87
C ILE A 189 -20.75 -17.09 -30.12
N SER A 190 -20.55 -17.55 -31.35
CA SER A 190 -20.79 -18.94 -31.67
C SER A 190 -19.91 -19.74 -30.71
N GLN A 191 -20.57 -20.54 -29.87
CA GLN A 191 -19.93 -21.50 -28.97
C GLN A 191 -19.06 -22.51 -29.75
N ASP A 192 -19.09 -22.48 -31.08
CA ASP A 192 -18.39 -23.34 -32.02
C ASP A 192 -17.46 -22.60 -33.00
N VAL A 193 -17.06 -21.34 -32.75
CA VAL A 193 -15.88 -20.83 -33.46
C VAL A 193 -14.67 -21.53 -32.85
N ASN A 194 -14.09 -22.49 -33.58
CA ASN A 194 -12.68 -22.86 -33.49
C ASN A 194 -11.84 -21.61 -33.76
N ALA A 195 -11.84 -20.66 -32.81
CA ALA A 195 -11.05 -19.46 -32.92
C ALA A 195 -9.60 -19.92 -32.85
N PRO A 196 -8.74 -19.57 -33.82
CA PRO A 196 -7.34 -19.99 -33.82
C PRO A 196 -6.57 -19.52 -32.59
N HIS A 197 -7.18 -18.62 -31.79
CA HIS A 197 -6.59 -17.94 -30.65
C HIS A 197 -7.42 -18.20 -29.38
N PHE A 198 -6.84 -18.97 -28.47
CA PHE A 198 -7.45 -19.42 -27.23
C PHE A 198 -7.45 -18.31 -26.18
N THR A 199 -6.48 -17.38 -26.24
CA THR A 199 -6.34 -16.31 -25.25
C THR A 199 -6.16 -14.93 -25.89
N VAL A 200 -6.37 -13.87 -25.10
CA VAL A 200 -6.04 -12.48 -25.48
C VAL A 200 -4.53 -12.23 -25.55
N LEU A 201 -3.72 -13.08 -24.93
CA LEU A 201 -2.25 -12.98 -24.88
C LEU A 201 -1.55 -13.97 -25.81
N ASP A 202 -2.27 -14.66 -26.68
CA ASP A 202 -1.62 -15.49 -27.69
C ASP A 202 -0.61 -14.64 -28.45
N ARG A 203 0.58 -15.20 -28.66
CA ARG A 203 1.69 -14.59 -29.40
C ARG A 203 2.34 -13.39 -28.70
N VAL A 204 1.82 -12.96 -27.55
CA VAL A 204 2.44 -11.95 -26.68
C VAL A 204 3.53 -12.64 -25.85
N PHE A 205 4.78 -12.30 -26.11
CA PHE A 205 5.92 -12.89 -25.40
C PHE A 205 6.47 -11.99 -24.28
N LYS A 206 6.07 -10.71 -24.26
CA LYS A 206 6.48 -9.78 -23.22
C LYS A 206 5.44 -8.68 -23.03
N ILE A 207 5.23 -8.30 -21.78
CA ILE A 207 4.39 -7.17 -21.36
C ILE A 207 5.25 -6.28 -20.47
N GLU A 208 5.33 -5.00 -20.80
CA GLU A 208 5.93 -3.96 -19.97
C GLU A 208 4.82 -3.06 -19.43
N ILE A 209 4.79 -2.85 -18.12
CA ILE A 209 3.87 -1.93 -17.46
C ILE A 209 4.70 -0.85 -16.78
N GLU A 210 4.68 0.35 -17.34
CA GLU A 210 5.35 1.52 -16.80
C GLU A 210 4.34 2.34 -15.98
N TYR A 211 4.66 2.60 -14.71
CA TYR A 211 3.88 3.42 -13.80
C TYR A 211 4.63 4.74 -13.56
N SER A 212 4.01 5.86 -13.89
CA SER A 212 4.59 7.20 -13.73
C SER A 212 3.71 8.08 -12.85
N ASP A 213 4.33 9.14 -12.31
CA ASP A 213 3.70 10.09 -11.37
C ASP A 213 3.13 9.38 -10.13
N MET A 214 3.80 8.33 -9.67
CA MET A 214 3.39 7.56 -8.50
C MET A 214 3.55 8.40 -7.23
N THR A 215 2.57 8.30 -6.33
CA THR A 215 2.63 9.06 -5.08
C THR A 215 3.72 8.51 -4.17
N LYS A 216 4.57 9.40 -3.68
CA LYS A 216 5.65 9.13 -2.73
C LYS A 216 5.24 9.49 -1.31
N SER A 217 4.53 10.61 -1.14
CA SER A 217 3.98 11.02 0.15
C SER A 217 2.60 11.62 0.02
N ALA A 218 1.84 11.52 1.11
CA ALA A 218 0.51 12.07 1.21
C ALA A 218 0.25 12.63 2.61
N ALA A 219 -0.36 13.81 2.67
CA ALA A 219 -0.68 14.53 3.89
C ALA A 219 -2.00 14.05 4.48
N TYR A 220 -2.11 14.09 5.82
CA TYR A 220 -3.37 13.86 6.51
C TYR A 220 -4.16 15.18 6.57
N ASN A 221 -5.26 15.27 5.84
CA ASN A 221 -6.15 16.42 5.88
C ASN A 221 -7.52 15.97 6.40
N ASN A 222 -7.72 16.04 7.72
CA ASN A 222 -8.93 15.84 8.55
C ASN A 222 -9.96 14.73 8.19
N GLU A 223 -10.23 14.46 6.92
CA GLU A 223 -11.13 13.44 6.37
C GLU A 223 -10.49 12.62 5.23
N GLU A 224 -9.41 13.08 4.58
CA GLU A 224 -8.79 12.40 3.43
C GLU A 224 -7.25 12.44 3.47
N ILE A 225 -6.64 11.45 2.82
CA ILE A 225 -5.21 11.46 2.52
C ILE A 225 -5.00 12.17 1.18
N VAL A 226 -4.32 13.30 1.22
CA VAL A 226 -4.10 14.15 0.05
C VAL A 226 -2.69 13.95 -0.46
N HIS A 227 -2.57 13.65 -1.75
CA HIS A 227 -1.28 13.58 -2.42
C HIS A 227 -0.41 14.82 -2.14
N GLN A 228 0.88 14.62 -1.87
CA GLN A 228 1.81 15.70 -1.61
C GLN A 228 3.04 15.70 -2.54
N ASP A 229 3.68 14.54 -2.74
CA ASP A 229 4.89 14.42 -3.56
C ASP A 229 4.84 13.15 -4.43
N ILE A 230 5.51 13.18 -5.58
CA ILE A 230 5.65 12.03 -6.50
C ILE A 230 7.08 11.48 -6.48
N TRP A 231 7.22 10.25 -6.97
CA TRP A 231 8.53 9.71 -7.33
C TRP A 231 9.04 10.32 -8.63
N ASP A 232 10.33 10.70 -8.67
CA ASP A 232 10.96 11.30 -9.86
C ASP A 232 11.09 10.32 -11.04
N GLN A 233 11.08 9.02 -10.77
CA GLN A 233 11.28 7.97 -11.76
C GLN A 233 10.03 7.10 -11.88
N SER A 234 9.72 6.72 -13.12
CA SER A 234 8.74 5.67 -13.39
C SER A 234 9.21 4.33 -12.84
N TYR A 235 8.26 3.48 -12.45
CA TYR A 235 8.53 2.09 -12.15
C TYR A 235 8.15 1.20 -13.34
N LEU A 236 8.99 0.23 -13.69
CA LEU A 236 8.74 -0.71 -14.79
C LEU A 236 8.57 -2.14 -14.25
N GLN A 237 7.36 -2.68 -14.43
CA GLN A 237 7.07 -4.10 -14.23
C GLN A 237 7.16 -4.83 -15.57
N VAL A 238 7.78 -6.01 -15.59
CA VAL A 238 7.90 -6.85 -16.80
C VAL A 238 7.26 -8.20 -16.51
N ILE A 239 6.42 -8.66 -17.44
CA ILE A 239 5.77 -9.96 -17.40
C ILE A 239 6.08 -10.68 -18.71
N GLU A 240 6.48 -11.95 -18.63
CA GLU A 240 6.85 -12.77 -19.78
C GLU A 240 5.93 -14.00 -19.85
N PRO A 241 4.80 -13.90 -20.57
CA PRO A 241 3.91 -15.02 -20.79
C PRO A 241 4.65 -16.20 -21.43
N GLN A 242 4.36 -17.42 -20.97
CA GLN A 242 4.91 -18.62 -21.59
C GLN A 242 4.12 -18.97 -22.84
N LEU A 243 4.82 -19.29 -23.93
CA LEU A 243 4.23 -19.58 -25.24
C LEU A 243 4.64 -20.96 -25.74
N TYR A 244 3.70 -21.68 -26.33
CA TYR A 244 3.98 -22.90 -27.08
C TYR A 244 4.54 -22.57 -28.46
N ALA A 245 5.88 -22.60 -28.59
CA ALA A 245 6.57 -22.30 -29.86
C ALA A 245 6.09 -23.15 -31.04
N ASN A 246 5.73 -24.42 -30.80
CA ASN A 246 5.31 -25.35 -31.85
C ASN A 246 3.80 -25.31 -32.16
N ASN A 247 3.03 -24.44 -31.49
CA ASN A 247 1.57 -24.36 -31.61
C ASN A 247 1.12 -22.91 -31.85
N ASN A 248 1.69 -22.26 -32.88
CA ASN A 248 1.38 -20.88 -33.26
C ASN A 248 1.57 -19.85 -32.13
N PHE A 249 2.49 -20.09 -31.19
CA PHE A 249 2.76 -19.21 -30.05
C PHE A 249 1.54 -18.94 -29.18
N LYS A 250 0.68 -19.94 -28.97
CA LYS A 250 -0.42 -19.84 -27.99
C LYS A 250 0.14 -19.69 -26.58
N ALA A 251 -0.53 -18.87 -25.76
CA ALA A 251 -0.17 -18.74 -24.36
C ALA A 251 -0.45 -20.03 -23.60
N ASP A 252 0.50 -20.46 -22.77
CA ASP A 252 0.34 -21.59 -21.86
C ASP A 252 -0.38 -21.13 -20.59
N VAL A 253 -1.69 -21.35 -20.55
CA VAL A 253 -2.54 -20.99 -19.40
C VAL A 253 -2.33 -21.90 -18.18
N SER A 254 -1.65 -23.04 -18.35
CA SER A 254 -1.35 -23.96 -17.25
C SER A 254 -0.07 -23.57 -16.51
N TRP A 255 0.75 -22.72 -17.12
CA TRP A 255 2.00 -22.26 -16.53
C TRP A 255 1.77 -21.09 -15.57
N LEU A 256 2.32 -21.21 -14.37
CA LEU A 256 2.30 -20.12 -13.38
C LEU A 256 3.32 -19.05 -13.76
N VAL A 257 2.82 -17.91 -14.22
CA VAL A 257 3.60 -16.69 -14.41
C VAL A 257 3.23 -15.74 -13.27
N GLU A 258 4.24 -15.23 -12.56
CA GLU A 258 3.99 -14.29 -11.47
C GLU A 258 3.20 -13.09 -12.00
N ASN A 259 2.18 -12.69 -11.24
CA ASN A 259 1.30 -11.56 -11.56
C ASN A 259 0.45 -11.71 -12.84
N LEU A 260 0.37 -12.91 -13.44
CA LEU A 260 -0.50 -13.19 -14.57
C LEU A 260 -1.31 -14.47 -14.33
N THR A 261 -2.63 -14.35 -14.41
CA THR A 261 -3.55 -15.48 -14.36
C THR A 261 -4.56 -15.43 -15.51
N PHE A 262 -5.24 -16.55 -15.75
CA PHE A 262 -6.29 -16.66 -16.76
C PHE A 262 -7.59 -17.08 -16.07
N SER A 263 -8.73 -16.57 -16.54
CA SER A 263 -10.04 -16.87 -15.95
C SER A 263 -10.62 -18.15 -16.55
N GLU A 264 -11.17 -19.01 -15.68
CA GLU A 264 -12.01 -20.13 -16.10
C GLU A 264 -13.42 -19.67 -16.51
N GLU A 265 -13.95 -18.63 -15.86
CA GLU A 265 -15.30 -18.09 -16.12
C GLU A 265 -15.36 -17.29 -17.44
N LYS A 266 -14.29 -16.58 -17.77
CA LYS A 266 -14.13 -15.85 -19.04
C LYS A 266 -13.00 -16.47 -19.85
N GLN A 267 -13.29 -17.59 -20.51
CA GLN A 267 -12.30 -18.36 -21.27
C GLN A 267 -11.46 -17.46 -22.19
N GLY A 268 -10.14 -17.55 -22.03
CA GLY A 268 -9.18 -16.78 -22.82
C GLY A 268 -8.91 -15.35 -22.35
N SER A 269 -9.49 -14.90 -21.23
CA SER A 269 -9.14 -13.63 -20.62
C SER A 269 -7.85 -13.72 -19.80
N ALA A 270 -7.11 -12.63 -19.73
CA ALA A 270 -5.95 -12.49 -18.88
C ALA A 270 -6.23 -11.50 -17.74
N HIS A 271 -5.80 -11.84 -16.54
CA HIS A 271 -5.82 -11.01 -15.35
C HIS A 271 -4.38 -10.75 -14.94
N ILE A 272 -3.99 -9.47 -14.93
CA ILE A 272 -2.65 -9.03 -14.61
C ILE A 272 -2.68 -8.24 -13.31
N LYS A 273 -1.97 -8.75 -12.30
CA LYS A 273 -1.77 -8.03 -11.04
C LYS A 273 -0.67 -6.99 -11.23
N GLY A 274 -1.04 -5.73 -11.06
CA GLY A 274 -0.08 -4.64 -10.98
C GLY A 274 0.46 -4.46 -9.56
N ILE A 275 1.16 -3.35 -9.37
CA ILE A 275 1.80 -3.02 -8.11
C ILE A 275 0.80 -2.47 -7.08
N TYR A 276 1.19 -2.57 -5.81
CA TYR A 276 0.62 -1.75 -4.74
C TYR A 276 1.37 -0.42 -4.66
N CYS A 277 0.63 0.66 -4.50
CA CYS A 277 1.19 2.00 -4.36
C CYS A 277 0.41 2.86 -3.36
N MET A 278 1.05 3.95 -2.94
CA MET A 278 0.44 4.92 -2.02
C MET A 278 -0.83 5.54 -2.63
N PRO A 279 -1.81 5.93 -1.78
CA PRO A 279 -2.99 6.65 -2.22
C PRO A 279 -2.65 7.87 -3.05
N SER A 280 -3.48 8.14 -4.05
CA SER A 280 -3.30 9.24 -4.98
C SER A 280 -4.65 9.83 -5.35
N ASN A 281 -4.72 11.14 -5.55
CA ASN A 281 -5.89 11.80 -6.09
C ASN A 281 -5.57 12.30 -7.50
N GLY A 282 -5.79 11.44 -8.50
CA GLY A 282 -5.71 11.82 -9.90
C GLY A 282 -4.32 12.13 -10.44
N ASN A 283 -3.27 11.40 -10.02
CA ASN A 283 -1.91 11.58 -10.57
C ASN A 283 -1.38 10.38 -11.34
N LEU A 284 -1.74 9.15 -10.97
CA LEU A 284 -1.11 7.95 -11.52
C LEU A 284 -1.37 7.82 -13.02
N LYS A 285 -0.29 7.59 -13.76
CA LYS A 285 -0.32 7.28 -15.19
C LYS A 285 0.34 5.93 -15.42
N ILE A 286 -0.21 5.19 -16.37
CA ILE A 286 0.23 3.82 -16.65
C ILE A 286 0.34 3.65 -18.15
N ARG A 287 1.43 3.01 -18.58
CA ARG A 287 1.64 2.64 -19.97
C ARG A 287 1.91 1.14 -20.06
N LEU A 288 0.98 0.41 -20.66
CA LEU A 288 1.13 -1.00 -20.97
C LEU A 288 1.65 -1.16 -22.39
N LYS A 289 2.78 -1.84 -22.56
CA LYS A 289 3.37 -2.16 -23.85
C LYS A 289 3.48 -3.66 -24.02
N PHE A 290 2.73 -4.18 -24.99
CA PHE A 290 2.72 -5.59 -25.35
C PHE A 290 3.65 -5.80 -26.53
N TYR A 291 4.54 -6.78 -26.43
CA TYR A 291 5.40 -7.25 -27.50
C TYR A 291 4.89 -8.61 -27.98
N PHE A 292 4.69 -8.73 -29.29
CA PHE A 292 4.09 -9.91 -29.87
C PHE A 292 4.73 -10.29 -31.20
N TYR A 293 4.61 -11.56 -31.57
CA TYR A 293 4.99 -12.05 -32.89
C TYR A 293 3.87 -11.74 -33.90
N ASP A 294 4.20 -11.22 -35.08
CA ASP A 294 3.26 -10.96 -36.18
C ASP A 294 2.86 -12.25 -36.90
N THR A 295 1.66 -12.33 -37.48
CA THR A 295 1.04 -13.57 -37.98
C THR A 295 1.69 -14.15 -39.23
N THR A 296 2.40 -13.32 -39.99
CA THR A 296 2.98 -13.74 -41.27
C THR A 296 4.46 -14.10 -41.11
N PRO A 297 4.85 -15.37 -41.34
CA PRO A 297 6.25 -15.77 -41.31
C PRO A 297 6.99 -15.27 -42.56
N PHE A 298 8.21 -14.75 -42.41
CA PHE A 298 9.03 -14.26 -43.52
C PHE A 298 10.15 -15.24 -43.93
N CYS A 299 10.29 -16.38 -43.25
CA CYS A 299 11.44 -17.28 -43.43
C CYS A 299 11.34 -18.25 -44.61
N GLY A 300 10.21 -18.26 -45.34
CA GLY A 300 10.04 -19.06 -46.57
C GLY A 300 10.07 -20.58 -46.38
N LEU A 301 9.79 -21.06 -45.16
CA LEU A 301 9.66 -22.49 -44.85
C LEU A 301 8.20 -22.92 -44.99
N ASP A 302 7.94 -24.15 -45.44
CA ASP A 302 6.57 -24.61 -45.72
C ASP A 302 5.87 -25.32 -44.54
N GLU A 303 6.61 -25.80 -43.53
CA GLU A 303 6.03 -26.75 -42.55
C GLU A 303 6.32 -26.45 -41.07
N SER A 304 7.40 -25.74 -40.73
CA SER A 304 7.71 -25.38 -39.34
C SER A 304 8.42 -24.03 -39.25
N HIS A 305 7.88 -23.17 -38.41
CA HIS A 305 8.40 -21.83 -38.19
C HIS A 305 8.87 -21.66 -36.74
N SER A 306 10.14 -21.33 -36.56
CA SER A 306 10.66 -20.86 -35.27
C SER A 306 10.23 -19.42 -35.01
N SER A 307 10.42 -18.93 -33.78
CA SER A 307 10.16 -17.51 -33.43
C SER A 307 10.91 -16.52 -34.33
N SER A 308 12.11 -16.88 -34.80
CA SER A 308 12.89 -16.07 -35.74
C SER A 308 12.26 -15.92 -37.12
N CYS A 309 11.22 -16.69 -37.45
CA CYS A 309 10.47 -16.54 -38.69
C CYS A 309 9.45 -15.41 -38.65
N PHE A 310 9.16 -14.81 -37.48
CA PHE A 310 8.09 -13.84 -37.31
C PHE A 310 8.65 -12.49 -36.91
N GLU A 311 8.12 -11.42 -37.50
CA GLU A 311 8.45 -10.06 -37.10
C GLU A 311 7.91 -9.82 -35.67
N THR A 312 8.67 -9.07 -34.86
CA THR A 312 8.19 -8.64 -33.55
C THR A 312 7.58 -7.25 -33.65
N LYS A 313 6.39 -7.08 -33.09
CA LYS A 313 5.64 -5.82 -33.09
C LYS A 313 5.22 -5.44 -31.69
N THR A 314 4.77 -4.19 -31.54
CA THR A 314 4.35 -3.66 -30.24
C THR A 314 3.03 -2.93 -30.31
N ILE A 315 2.22 -3.09 -29.27
CA ILE A 315 1.01 -2.30 -29.03
C ILE A 315 1.16 -1.60 -27.68
N VAL A 316 0.79 -0.32 -27.63
CA VAL A 316 0.89 0.53 -26.43
C VAL A 316 -0.49 1.00 -26.03
N LEU A 317 -0.83 0.81 -24.76
CA LEU A 317 -2.05 1.31 -24.12
C LEU A 317 -1.65 2.29 -23.02
N ASN A 318 -2.21 3.49 -23.03
CA ASN A 318 -1.97 4.51 -22.00
C ASN A 318 -3.22 4.69 -21.15
N LEU A 319 -3.03 4.76 -19.84
CA LEU A 319 -4.05 5.02 -18.83
C LEU A 319 -3.64 6.24 -17.99
N PRO A 320 -4.51 7.24 -17.84
CA PRO A 320 -5.77 7.39 -18.56
C PRO A 320 -5.53 7.61 -20.06
N LYS A 321 -6.59 7.58 -20.88
CA LYS A 321 -6.50 7.99 -22.29
C LYS A 321 -5.98 9.43 -22.37
N THR A 322 -5.27 9.76 -23.45
CA THR A 322 -4.74 11.11 -23.67
C THR A 322 -5.85 12.16 -23.53
N GLY A 323 -5.65 13.12 -22.62
CA GLY A 323 -6.61 14.19 -22.33
C GLY A 323 -7.65 13.88 -21.25
N ALA A 324 -7.68 12.66 -20.70
CA ALA A 324 -8.49 12.32 -19.53
C ALA A 324 -7.74 12.54 -18.21
N THR A 325 -8.50 12.65 -17.12
CA THR A 325 -7.96 12.83 -15.76
C THR A 325 -7.10 11.64 -15.36
N PRO A 326 -5.91 11.84 -14.77
CA PRO A 326 -5.08 10.73 -14.29
C PRO A 326 -5.77 9.91 -13.21
N LEU A 327 -5.26 8.71 -12.97
CA LEU A 327 -5.90 7.75 -12.09
C LEU A 327 -5.67 8.15 -10.62
N SER A 328 -6.73 8.14 -9.83
CA SER A 328 -6.63 8.11 -8.37
C SER A 328 -6.21 6.71 -7.93
N VAL A 329 -5.64 6.56 -6.73
CA VAL A 329 -5.40 5.28 -6.06
C VAL A 329 -6.13 5.31 -4.73
N ILE A 330 -7.07 4.39 -4.53
CA ILE A 330 -7.94 4.37 -3.34
C ILE A 330 -7.40 3.35 -2.33
N PRO A 331 -7.21 3.72 -1.05
CA PRO A 331 -6.83 2.78 0.00
C PRO A 331 -7.78 1.59 0.08
N ASN A 332 -7.27 0.39 0.35
CA ASN A 332 -8.06 -0.84 0.50
C ASN A 332 -8.89 -1.23 -0.72
N HIS A 333 -8.56 -0.71 -1.89
CA HIS A 333 -9.26 -1.07 -3.13
C HIS A 333 -8.25 -1.51 -4.20
N TYR A 334 -8.77 -2.21 -5.20
CA TYR A 334 -8.06 -2.40 -6.45
C TYR A 334 -8.77 -1.68 -7.60
N THR A 335 -8.01 -1.14 -8.55
CA THR A 335 -8.57 -0.67 -9.82
C THR A 335 -8.76 -1.86 -10.72
N LEU A 336 -9.98 -2.11 -11.18
CA LEU A 336 -10.20 -2.99 -12.32
C LEU A 336 -10.10 -2.15 -13.60
N ASN A 337 -8.97 -2.24 -14.30
CA ASN A 337 -8.84 -1.65 -15.64
C ASN A 337 -9.20 -2.70 -16.67
N THR A 338 -10.38 -2.56 -17.25
CA THR A 338 -10.89 -3.52 -18.23
C THR A 338 -10.46 -3.11 -19.63
N ALA A 339 -9.74 -3.95 -20.37
CA ALA A 339 -9.48 -3.78 -21.79
C ALA A 339 -10.33 -4.77 -22.60
N LYS A 340 -11.26 -4.25 -23.41
CA LYS A 340 -12.09 -5.06 -24.31
C LYS A 340 -11.42 -5.19 -25.68
N ILE A 341 -11.22 -6.42 -26.15
CA ILE A 341 -10.65 -6.74 -27.48
C ILE A 341 -11.69 -7.48 -28.30
N ARG A 342 -11.81 -7.24 -29.61
CA ARG A 342 -12.74 -8.02 -30.45
C ARG A 342 -12.36 -9.50 -30.52
N TYR A 343 -13.36 -10.39 -30.55
CA TYR A 343 -13.16 -11.84 -30.50
C TYR A 343 -12.36 -12.45 -31.68
N ASP A 344 -12.45 -11.83 -32.86
CA ASP A 344 -11.71 -12.20 -34.08
C ASP A 344 -10.27 -11.67 -34.09
N ARG A 345 -9.84 -11.01 -33.02
CA ARG A 345 -8.54 -10.37 -32.90
C ARG A 345 -7.72 -11.00 -31.77
N ILE A 346 -6.44 -11.17 -32.03
CA ILE A 346 -5.42 -11.10 -30.99
C ILE A 346 -5.13 -9.61 -30.77
N ILE A 347 -4.29 -9.25 -29.80
CA ILE A 347 -3.50 -8.01 -29.85
C ILE A 347 -2.71 -7.99 -31.17
N ASP A 348 -3.38 -7.61 -32.26
CA ASP A 348 -2.89 -7.65 -33.64
C ASP A 348 -3.42 -6.42 -34.41
N ILE A 349 -2.50 -5.48 -34.57
CA ILE A 349 -2.33 -4.41 -35.56
C ILE A 349 -3.60 -3.73 -36.13
N GLY A 350 -3.70 -2.42 -35.90
CA GLY A 350 -4.30 -1.52 -36.88
C GLY A 350 -4.76 -0.15 -36.37
N THR A 351 -5.35 -0.05 -35.20
CA THR A 351 -6.03 1.20 -34.82
C THR A 351 -6.06 1.41 -33.31
N ASN A 352 -5.65 2.60 -32.88
CA ASN A 352 -5.79 3.11 -31.49
C ASN A 352 -7.23 3.16 -30.96
N SER A 353 -8.21 2.61 -31.68
CA SER A 353 -9.66 2.75 -31.46
C SER A 353 -10.36 1.48 -31.00
N SER A 354 -9.67 0.34 -30.82
CA SER A 354 -10.30 -0.95 -30.47
C SER A 354 -10.21 -1.34 -29.00
N PHE A 355 -9.78 -0.42 -28.12
CA PHE A 355 -9.71 -0.63 -26.69
C PHE A 355 -10.60 0.37 -25.95
N GLU A 356 -11.65 -0.15 -25.33
CA GLU A 356 -12.44 0.57 -24.33
C GLU A 356 -11.90 0.21 -22.95
N PHE A 357 -11.63 1.25 -22.15
CA PHE A 357 -11.20 1.13 -20.77
C PHE A 357 -12.29 1.67 -19.86
N ASP A 358 -12.82 0.76 -19.05
CA ASP A 358 -13.63 1.09 -17.89
C ASP A 358 -12.74 0.87 -16.67
N SER A 359 -12.47 1.95 -15.92
CA SER A 359 -11.74 1.90 -14.67
C SER A 359 -12.74 2.03 -13.53
N SER A 360 -12.93 0.96 -12.76
CA SER A 360 -13.77 0.98 -11.55
C SER A 360 -12.94 0.53 -10.35
N TRP A 361 -13.16 1.17 -9.21
CA TRP A 361 -12.56 0.77 -7.95
C TRP A 361 -13.49 -0.19 -7.22
N ASN A 362 -12.97 -1.37 -6.89
CA ASN A 362 -13.69 -2.36 -6.10
C ASN A 362 -12.97 -2.53 -4.77
N ASN A 363 -13.74 -2.62 -3.69
CA ASN A 363 -13.21 -2.83 -2.36
C ASN A 363 -12.52 -4.20 -2.30
N ASP A 364 -11.28 -4.23 -1.84
CA ASP A 364 -10.52 -5.47 -1.68
C ASP A 364 -10.88 -6.11 -0.34
N ASN A 365 -12.13 -6.59 -0.24
CA ASN A 365 -12.57 -7.41 0.88
C ASN A 365 -12.12 -8.85 0.64
N ASN A 366 -10.81 -9.08 0.72
CA ASN A 366 -10.22 -10.41 0.87
C ASN A 366 -9.48 -10.50 2.19
#